data_AF-A0A4R5LRB3-F1
#
_entry.id   AF-A0A4R5LRB3-F1
#
_cell.length_a   1.000
_cell.length_b   1.000
_cell.length_c   1.000
_cell.angle_alpha   90.00
_cell.angle_beta   90.00
_cell.angle_gamma   90.00
#
_symmetry.space_group_name_H-M   'P 1'
#
loop_
_entity.id
_entity.type
_entity.pdbx_description
1 polymer ?
#
loop_
_entity_poly.entity_id
_entity_poly.type
_entity_poly.pdbx_seq_one_letter_code
_entity_poly.pdbx_strand_id
1 'polypeptide(L)'
;MSIKPRVQSPRSDTGNLIRDSALGLVPETLPHYLQLTVAIWDKGPLTPAEIELARLRNAGHVGCVMCQAVRYDIAVEDGLSEEVVSSMRAEDGGLTARQQSIVRFVDHYLHNPSKPDPELQTALDEQLSEVEQVHLALLMAYFNGFSRCAVALGGMPDSMPRMEISVPR
;
A
#
# COMPACT_ATOMS: atom_id res chain seq x y z
N MET A 1 0.49 4.83 -24.39
CA MET A 1 0.01 6.13 -24.91
C MET A 1 -0.15 7.00 -23.68
N SER A 2 0.81 7.87 -23.40
CA SER A 2 0.87 8.60 -22.12
C SER A 2 -0.41 9.42 -21.93
N ILE A 3 -1.23 9.02 -20.97
CA ILE A 3 -2.49 9.71 -20.67
C ILE A 3 -2.11 11.07 -20.05
N LYS A 4 -2.46 12.15 -20.76
CA LYS A 4 -2.23 13.51 -20.27
C LYS A 4 -2.85 13.65 -18.87
N PRO A 5 -2.12 14.16 -17.86
CA PRO A 5 -2.65 14.28 -16.50
C PRO A 5 -3.94 15.12 -16.49
N ARG A 6 -4.93 14.69 -15.70
CA ARG A 6 -6.15 15.48 -15.45
C ARG A 6 -5.82 16.68 -14.56
N VAL A 7 -4.85 16.53 -13.67
CA VAL A 7 -4.36 17.55 -12.75
C VAL A 7 -2.83 17.58 -12.80
N GLN A 8 -2.24 18.75 -13.01
CA GLN A 8 -0.78 18.92 -13.01
C GLN A 8 -0.27 19.01 -11.57
N SER A 9 0.84 18.33 -11.27
CA SER A 9 1.53 18.50 -9.99
C SER A 9 1.97 19.95 -9.76
N PRO A 10 2.17 20.37 -8.49
CA PRO A 10 2.82 21.63 -8.17
C PRO A 10 4.19 21.74 -8.85
N ARG A 11 4.67 22.97 -9.07
CA ARG A 11 6.05 23.21 -9.54
C ARG A 11 7.09 23.13 -8.40
N SER A 12 6.71 22.56 -7.26
CA SER A 12 7.62 22.41 -6.11
C SER A 12 8.57 21.24 -6.34
N ASP A 13 9.76 21.36 -5.76
CA ASP A 13 10.78 20.31 -5.73
C ASP A 13 11.32 20.23 -4.30
N THR A 14 10.46 19.74 -3.40
CA THR A 14 10.77 19.63 -1.97
C THR A 14 11.53 18.35 -1.64
N GLY A 15 11.68 17.44 -2.61
CA GLY A 15 12.20 16.09 -2.41
C GLY A 15 11.22 15.16 -1.70
N ASN A 16 10.00 15.61 -1.42
CA ASN A 16 8.95 14.82 -0.78
C ASN A 16 7.92 14.41 -1.83
N LEU A 17 7.89 13.11 -2.14
CA LEU A 17 7.05 12.54 -3.20
C LEU A 17 5.56 12.91 -3.09
N ILE A 18 5.05 13.11 -1.89
CA ILE A 18 3.64 13.48 -1.68
C ILE A 18 3.44 14.97 -1.91
N ARG A 19 4.30 15.81 -1.34
CA ARG A 19 4.23 17.28 -1.48
C ARG A 19 4.43 17.71 -2.93
N ASP A 20 5.26 16.99 -3.66
CA ASP A 20 5.56 17.26 -5.07
C ASP A 20 4.59 16.53 -6.04
N SER A 21 3.64 15.75 -5.51
CA SER A 21 2.55 15.14 -6.29
C SER A 21 1.34 16.08 -6.43
N ALA A 22 0.35 15.67 -7.24
CA ALA A 22 -0.94 16.36 -7.34
C ALA A 22 -1.68 16.51 -5.99
N LEU A 23 -1.39 15.67 -4.98
CA LEU A 23 -1.92 15.85 -3.63
C LEU A 23 -1.41 17.14 -2.98
N GLY A 24 -0.22 17.60 -3.38
CA GLY A 24 0.38 18.86 -2.92
C GLY A 24 -0.38 20.12 -3.30
N LEU A 25 -1.37 20.03 -4.19
CA LEU A 25 -2.26 21.15 -4.53
C LEU A 25 -3.26 21.50 -3.41
N VAL A 26 -3.45 20.61 -2.43
CA VAL A 26 -4.29 20.86 -1.24
C VAL A 26 -3.42 20.73 0.02
N PRO A 27 -2.45 21.66 0.21
CA PRO A 27 -1.41 21.53 1.23
C PRO A 27 -1.94 21.42 2.66
N GLU A 28 -3.13 21.94 2.94
CA GLU A 28 -3.79 21.89 4.26
C GLU A 28 -4.12 20.46 4.71
N THR A 29 -4.26 19.53 3.76
CA THR A 29 -4.54 18.11 4.06
C THR A 29 -3.28 17.31 4.39
N LEU A 30 -2.11 17.76 3.92
CA LEU A 30 -0.88 16.97 3.97
C LEU A 30 -0.39 16.66 5.40
N PRO A 31 -0.43 17.58 6.39
CA PRO A 31 0.00 17.25 7.74
C PRO A 31 -0.80 16.10 8.36
N HIS A 32 -2.12 16.06 8.12
CA HIS A 32 -3.01 15.02 8.63
C HIS A 32 -2.76 13.68 7.93
N TYR A 33 -2.56 13.73 6.61
CA TYR A 33 -2.19 12.58 5.82
C TYR A 33 -0.88 11.95 6.32
N LEU A 34 0.17 12.76 6.48
CA LEU A 34 1.49 12.33 6.96
C LEU A 34 1.44 11.79 8.40
N GLN A 35 0.67 12.41 9.28
CA GLN A 35 0.46 11.90 10.64
C GLN A 35 -0.17 10.52 10.63
N LEU A 36 -1.17 10.28 9.77
CA LEU A 36 -1.78 8.97 9.61
C LEU A 36 -0.81 7.97 8.95
N THR A 37 0.02 8.41 8.00
CA THR A 37 1.12 7.58 7.44
C THR A 37 1.99 7.05 8.56
N VAL A 38 2.51 7.95 9.41
CA VAL A 38 3.39 7.60 10.53
C VAL A 38 2.68 6.69 11.52
N ALA A 39 1.41 6.95 11.84
CA ALA A 39 0.65 6.09 12.75
C ALA A 39 0.50 4.66 12.22
N ILE A 40 0.20 4.49 10.93
CA ILE A 40 0.08 3.16 10.30
C ILE A 40 1.42 2.42 10.33
N TRP A 41 2.52 3.08 9.97
CA TRP A 41 3.83 2.43 9.89
C TRP A 41 4.48 2.17 11.26
N ASP A 42 4.38 3.12 12.20
CA ASP A 42 5.19 3.10 13.43
C ASP A 42 4.41 2.73 14.70
N LYS A 43 3.07 2.72 14.66
CA LYS A 43 2.24 2.62 15.88
C LYS A 43 1.28 1.44 15.90
N GLY A 44 1.13 0.72 14.79
CA GLY A 44 0.29 -0.46 14.71
C GLY A 44 1.02 -1.76 15.08
N PRO A 45 0.29 -2.88 15.27
CA PRO A 45 0.84 -4.18 15.65
C PRO A 45 1.47 -4.99 14.50
N LEU A 46 1.20 -4.62 13.23
CA LEU A 46 1.75 -5.36 12.07
C LEU A 46 3.19 -4.92 11.83
N THR A 47 4.02 -5.85 11.37
CA THR A 47 5.41 -5.51 11.06
C THR A 47 5.52 -4.69 9.77
N PRO A 48 6.60 -3.92 9.56
CA PRO A 48 6.81 -3.18 8.32
C PRO A 48 6.72 -4.05 7.05
N ALA A 49 7.25 -5.28 7.06
CA ALA A 49 7.17 -6.19 5.92
C ALA A 49 5.72 -6.59 5.60
N GLU A 50 4.87 -6.77 6.62
CA GLU A 50 3.46 -7.13 6.47
C GLU A 50 2.62 -5.99 5.93
N ILE A 51 2.85 -4.77 6.44
CA ILE A 51 2.23 -3.54 5.94
C ILE A 51 2.58 -3.36 4.46
N GLU A 52 3.86 -3.55 4.12
CA GLU A 52 4.34 -3.36 2.75
C GLU A 52 3.80 -4.43 1.78
N LEU A 53 3.70 -5.68 2.23
CA LEU A 53 3.07 -6.75 1.46
C LEU A 53 1.62 -6.38 1.10
N ALA A 54 0.83 -5.95 2.08
CA ALA A 54 -0.56 -5.54 1.85
C ALA A 54 -0.64 -4.32 0.91
N ARG A 55 0.23 -3.32 1.10
CA ARG A 55 0.31 -2.13 0.25
C ARG A 55 0.64 -2.50 -1.20
N LEU A 56 1.60 -3.39 -1.43
CA LEU A 56 2.02 -3.80 -2.76
C LEU A 56 0.94 -4.62 -3.46
N ARG A 57 0.24 -5.51 -2.75
CA ARG A 57 -0.92 -6.23 -3.29
C ARG A 57 -2.02 -5.24 -3.71
N ASN A 58 -2.35 -4.26 -2.87
CA ASN A 58 -3.28 -3.19 -3.23
C ASN A 58 -2.81 -2.39 -4.47
N ALA A 59 -1.53 -2.04 -4.53
CA ALA A 59 -0.98 -1.26 -5.64
C ALA A 59 -1.09 -1.99 -6.98
N GLY A 60 -0.98 -3.33 -6.96
CA GLY A 60 -1.25 -4.20 -8.12
C GLY A 60 -2.68 -4.07 -8.60
N HIS A 61 -3.66 -4.23 -7.71
CA HIS A 61 -5.09 -4.11 -8.03
C HIS A 61 -5.52 -2.73 -8.51
N VAL A 62 -5.02 -1.67 -7.87
CA VAL A 62 -5.38 -0.29 -8.21
C VAL A 62 -4.64 0.21 -9.47
N GLY A 63 -3.54 -0.44 -9.87
CA GLY A 63 -2.72 0.00 -10.99
C GLY A 63 -1.90 1.27 -10.70
N CYS A 64 -1.59 1.55 -9.43
CA CYS A 64 -0.73 2.68 -9.07
C CYS A 64 0.74 2.36 -9.38
N VAL A 65 1.23 2.80 -10.54
CA VAL A 65 2.59 2.49 -11.05
C VAL A 65 3.69 2.92 -10.08
N MET A 66 3.59 4.14 -9.52
CA MET A 66 4.53 4.61 -8.50
C MET A 66 4.50 3.69 -7.28
N CYS A 67 3.31 3.40 -6.76
CA CYS A 67 3.14 2.56 -5.59
C CYS A 67 3.76 1.15 -5.81
N GLN A 68 3.66 0.58 -7.01
CA GLN A 68 4.26 -0.72 -7.31
C GLN A 68 5.80 -0.69 -7.38
N ALA A 69 6.37 0.46 -7.75
CA ALA A 69 7.81 0.65 -7.90
C ALA A 69 8.55 0.87 -6.57
N VAL A 70 7.89 1.48 -5.58
CA VAL A 70 8.47 1.72 -4.26
C VAL A 70 8.61 0.44 -3.44
N ARG A 71 9.73 0.34 -2.72
CA ARG A 71 9.91 -0.44 -1.51
C ARG A 71 10.27 0.51 -0.36
N TYR A 72 9.61 0.38 0.78
CA TYR A 72 10.04 1.12 1.96
C TYR A 72 11.23 0.44 2.63
N ASP A 73 12.26 1.22 2.95
CA ASP A 73 13.50 0.77 3.59
C ASP A 73 13.23 -0.10 4.84
N ILE A 74 12.38 0.38 5.75
CA ILE A 74 12.03 -0.34 6.97
C ILE A 74 11.36 -1.70 6.72
N ALA A 75 10.68 -1.87 5.58
CA ALA A 75 10.06 -3.15 5.21
C ALA A 75 11.09 -4.13 4.63
N VAL A 76 12.05 -3.62 3.87
CA VAL A 76 13.19 -4.39 3.37
C VAL A 76 14.06 -4.85 4.55
N GLU A 77 14.35 -3.96 5.49
CA GLU A 77 15.09 -4.26 6.72
C GLU A 77 14.37 -5.30 7.59
N ASP A 78 13.04 -5.26 7.63
CA ASP A 78 12.17 -6.23 8.35
C ASP A 78 12.00 -7.57 7.59
N GLY A 79 12.65 -7.73 6.43
CA GLY A 79 12.75 -9.01 5.72
C GLY A 79 11.83 -9.18 4.51
N LEU A 80 11.22 -8.10 3.99
CA LEU A 80 10.53 -8.18 2.72
C LEU A 80 11.54 -8.35 1.56
N SER A 81 11.50 -9.51 0.91
CA SER A 81 12.33 -9.80 -0.28
C SER A 81 11.53 -9.72 -1.59
N GLU A 82 12.24 -9.58 -2.71
CA GLU A 82 11.59 -9.58 -4.02
C GLU A 82 11.06 -10.96 -4.41
N GLU A 83 11.58 -12.05 -3.83
CA GLU A 83 11.01 -13.39 -3.95
C GLU A 83 9.61 -13.43 -3.34
N VAL A 84 9.43 -12.89 -2.14
CA VAL A 84 8.10 -12.76 -1.50
C VAL A 84 7.15 -11.91 -2.37
N VAL A 85 7.64 -10.78 -2.90
CA VAL A 85 6.83 -9.92 -3.77
C VAL A 85 6.46 -10.62 -5.08
N SER A 86 7.38 -11.41 -5.65
CA SER A 86 7.13 -12.21 -6.85
C SER A 86 6.08 -13.28 -6.58
N SER A 87 6.22 -14.04 -5.49
CA SER A 87 5.25 -15.08 -5.11
C SER A 87 3.87 -14.52 -4.78
N MET A 88 3.81 -13.33 -4.17
CA MET A 88 2.54 -12.60 -3.97
C MET A 88 1.84 -12.24 -5.29
N ARG A 89 2.59 -11.92 -6.34
CA ARG A 89 2.03 -11.58 -7.67
C ARG A 89 1.64 -12.81 -8.47
N ALA A 90 2.44 -13.86 -8.40
CA ALA A 90 2.23 -15.09 -9.13
C ALA A 90 1.21 -16.03 -8.45
N GLU A 91 0.99 -15.85 -7.13
CA GLU A 91 0.17 -16.72 -6.29
C GLU A 91 0.65 -18.18 -6.33
N ASP A 92 1.97 -18.38 -6.42
CA ASP A 92 2.62 -19.66 -6.72
C ASP A 92 3.03 -20.49 -5.48
N GLY A 93 2.57 -20.10 -4.29
CA GLY A 93 2.79 -20.85 -3.05
C GLY A 93 4.09 -20.53 -2.30
N GLY A 94 4.86 -19.53 -2.73
CA GLY A 94 6.06 -19.08 -1.99
C GLY A 94 5.78 -18.24 -0.73
N LEU A 95 4.51 -18.00 -0.39
CA LEU A 95 4.12 -17.25 0.80
C LEU A 95 3.92 -18.16 2.01
N THR A 96 4.28 -17.66 3.20
CA THR A 96 3.86 -18.28 4.47
C THR A 96 2.34 -18.20 4.64
N ALA A 97 1.78 -19.05 5.51
CA ALA A 97 0.34 -19.02 5.82
C ALA A 97 -0.13 -17.62 6.26
N ARG A 98 0.65 -16.94 7.11
CA ARG A 98 0.36 -15.58 7.57
C ARG A 98 0.36 -14.55 6.44
N GLN A 99 1.37 -14.58 5.57
CA GLN A 99 1.42 -13.71 4.39
C GLN A 99 0.26 -13.99 3.42
N GLN A 100 -0.10 -15.26 3.23
CA GLN A 100 -1.23 -15.65 2.41
C GLN A 100 -2.56 -15.13 2.98
N SER A 101 -2.77 -15.19 4.30
CA SER A 101 -3.96 -14.61 4.94
C SER A 101 -4.03 -13.09 4.74
N ILE A 102 -2.92 -12.37 4.84
CA ILE A 102 -2.86 -10.93 4.54
C ILE A 102 -3.27 -10.67 3.08
N VAL A 103 -2.68 -11.39 2.11
CA VAL A 103 -2.98 -11.22 0.68
C VAL A 103 -4.46 -11.50 0.39
N ARG A 104 -5.02 -12.60 0.93
CA ARG A 104 -6.44 -12.95 0.77
C ARG A 104 -7.35 -11.89 1.36
N PHE A 105 -7.00 -11.31 2.50
CA PHE A 105 -7.77 -10.20 3.07
C PHE A 105 -7.73 -8.96 2.16
N VAL A 106 -6.57 -8.60 1.63
CA VAL A 106 -6.45 -7.47 0.69
C VAL A 106 -7.35 -7.70 -0.53
N ASP A 107 -7.31 -8.90 -1.11
CA ASP A 107 -8.12 -9.27 -2.26
C ASP A 107 -9.62 -9.19 -1.94
N HIS A 108 -10.03 -9.72 -0.79
CA HIS A 108 -11.41 -9.63 -0.32
C HIS A 108 -11.85 -8.17 -0.14
N TYR A 109 -11.08 -7.36 0.59
CA TYR A 109 -11.37 -5.95 0.88
C TYR A 109 -11.60 -5.14 -0.41
N LEU A 110 -10.83 -5.42 -1.45
CA LEU A 110 -10.88 -4.65 -2.71
C LEU A 110 -12.07 -5.01 -3.60
N HIS A 111 -12.57 -6.25 -3.51
CA HIS A 111 -13.66 -6.75 -4.36
C HIS A 111 -15.00 -6.80 -3.65
N ASN A 112 -15.02 -6.92 -2.32
CA ASN A 112 -16.21 -7.17 -1.53
C ASN A 112 -16.29 -6.23 -0.32
N PRO A 113 -17.36 -5.43 -0.16
CA PRO A 113 -17.53 -4.56 1.00
C PRO A 113 -18.06 -5.31 2.24
N SER A 114 -18.36 -6.60 2.14
CA SER A 114 -18.92 -7.41 3.22
C SER A 114 -17.83 -7.98 4.13
N LYS A 115 -18.25 -8.53 5.28
CA LYS A 115 -17.35 -9.35 6.10
C LYS A 115 -16.78 -10.53 5.28
N PRO A 116 -15.57 -11.02 5.64
CA PRO A 116 -15.06 -12.29 5.12
C PRO A 116 -16.05 -13.44 5.30
N ASP A 117 -16.01 -14.42 4.40
CA ASP A 117 -16.68 -15.69 4.63
C ASP A 117 -16.03 -16.46 5.81
N PRO A 118 -16.68 -17.50 6.36
CA PRO A 118 -16.15 -18.22 7.50
C PRO A 118 -14.78 -18.88 7.25
N GLU A 119 -14.48 -19.26 6.00
CA GLU A 119 -13.21 -19.90 5.67
C GLU A 119 -12.06 -18.89 5.73
N LEU A 120 -12.23 -17.73 5.10
CA LEU A 120 -11.26 -16.64 5.18
C LEU A 120 -11.13 -16.11 6.61
N GLN A 121 -12.24 -15.95 7.34
CA GLN A 121 -12.18 -15.50 8.72
C GLN A 121 -11.39 -16.47 9.60
N THR A 122 -11.60 -17.78 9.46
CA THR A 122 -10.85 -18.80 10.21
C THR A 122 -9.35 -18.70 9.90
N ALA A 123 -8.98 -18.57 8.62
CA ALA A 123 -7.58 -18.42 8.22
C ALA A 123 -6.94 -17.11 8.71
N LEU A 124 -7.74 -16.04 8.90
CA LEU A 124 -7.28 -14.80 9.51
C LEU A 124 -7.06 -14.98 11.01
N ASP A 125 -8.01 -15.60 11.72
CA ASP A 125 -7.93 -15.80 13.17
C ASP A 125 -6.78 -16.73 13.58
N GLU A 126 -6.43 -17.70 12.73
CA GLU A 126 -5.27 -18.58 12.93
C GLU A 126 -3.93 -17.87 12.81
N GLN A 127 -3.86 -16.77 12.06
CA GLN A 127 -2.61 -16.11 11.70
C GLN A 127 -2.46 -14.70 12.28
N LEU A 128 -3.56 -14.04 12.63
CA LEU A 128 -3.64 -12.63 13.04
C LEU A 128 -4.58 -12.48 14.24
N SER A 129 -4.12 -11.77 15.26
CA SER A 129 -4.96 -11.28 16.35
C SER A 129 -6.00 -10.26 15.87
N GLU A 130 -7.05 -10.05 16.65
CA GLU A 130 -8.10 -9.06 16.32
C GLU A 130 -7.53 -7.65 16.10
N VAL A 131 -6.53 -7.25 16.90
CA VAL A 131 -5.90 -5.92 16.78
C VAL A 131 -5.10 -5.80 15.49
N GLU A 132 -4.43 -6.87 15.06
CA GLU A 132 -3.75 -6.93 13.76
C GLU A 132 -4.73 -6.90 12.58
N GLN A 133 -5.86 -7.60 12.68
CA GLN A 133 -6.91 -7.55 11.66
C GLN A 133 -7.51 -6.15 11.52
N VAL A 134 -7.75 -5.45 12.64
CA VAL A 134 -8.19 -4.04 12.64
C VAL A 134 -7.13 -3.14 12.00
N HIS A 135 -5.86 -3.35 12.36
CA HIS A 135 -4.77 -2.58 11.76
C HIS A 135 -4.67 -2.81 10.23
N LEU A 136 -4.86 -4.05 9.78
CA LEU A 136 -4.91 -4.40 8.36
C LEU A 136 -6.07 -3.71 7.63
N ALA A 137 -7.25 -3.58 8.26
CA ALA A 137 -8.36 -2.82 7.68
C ALA A 137 -8.05 -1.31 7.58
N LEU A 138 -7.42 -0.73 8.60
CA LEU A 138 -7.04 0.69 8.62
C LEU A 138 -5.98 1.02 7.56
N LEU A 139 -4.93 0.20 7.45
CA LEU A 139 -3.92 0.41 6.40
C LEU A 139 -4.52 0.24 5.01
N MET A 140 -5.48 -0.68 4.83
CA MET A 140 -6.15 -0.87 3.56
C MET A 140 -7.01 0.32 3.17
N ALA A 141 -7.79 0.88 4.10
CA ALA A 141 -8.54 2.10 3.86
C ALA A 141 -7.63 3.27 3.44
N TYR A 142 -6.48 3.40 4.11
CA TYR A 142 -5.49 4.42 3.82
C TYR A 142 -4.85 4.23 2.44
N PHE A 143 -4.15 3.11 2.21
CA PHE A 143 -3.43 2.91 0.95
C PHE A 143 -4.38 2.82 -0.24
N ASN A 144 -5.55 2.18 -0.10
CA ASN A 144 -6.52 2.10 -1.18
C ASN A 144 -7.08 3.48 -1.54
N GLY A 145 -7.48 4.29 -0.55
CA GLY A 145 -8.03 5.62 -0.79
C GLY A 145 -7.05 6.52 -1.54
N PHE A 146 -5.83 6.66 -1.03
CA PHE A 146 -4.84 7.58 -1.60
C PHE A 146 -4.23 7.08 -2.91
N SER A 147 -4.04 5.77 -3.09
CA SER A 147 -3.60 5.24 -4.39
C SER A 147 -4.67 5.49 -5.47
N ARG A 148 -5.95 5.31 -5.16
CA ARG A 148 -7.05 5.66 -6.08
C ARG A 148 -7.10 7.15 -6.40
N CYS A 149 -6.83 8.03 -5.42
CA CYS A 149 -6.68 9.47 -5.69
C CYS A 149 -5.58 9.74 -6.72
N ALA A 150 -4.38 9.18 -6.51
CA ALA A 150 -3.25 9.35 -7.42
C ALA A 150 -3.58 8.85 -8.84
N VAL A 151 -4.18 7.66 -8.97
CA VAL A 151 -4.57 7.10 -10.27
C VAL A 151 -5.65 7.94 -10.95
N ALA A 152 -6.69 8.35 -10.22
CA ALA A 152 -7.80 9.13 -10.77
C ALA A 152 -7.42 10.57 -11.18
N LEU A 153 -6.29 11.09 -10.69
CA LEU A 153 -5.74 12.38 -11.12
C LEU A 153 -4.91 12.25 -12.41
N GLY A 154 -4.50 11.04 -12.78
CA GLY A 154 -3.72 10.74 -13.98
C GLY A 154 -2.27 11.25 -13.92
N GLY A 155 -1.53 11.11 -15.02
CA GLY A 155 -0.15 11.58 -15.12
C GLY A 155 0.92 10.63 -14.61
N MET A 156 0.54 9.41 -14.21
CA MET A 156 1.52 8.36 -13.93
C MET A 156 2.19 7.89 -15.23
N PRO A 157 3.50 7.58 -15.21
CA PRO A 157 4.18 6.99 -16.35
C PRO A 157 3.67 5.56 -16.61
N ASP A 158 3.94 5.04 -17.81
CA ASP A 158 3.59 3.65 -18.17
C ASP A 158 4.38 2.62 -17.31
N SER A 159 5.58 2.98 -16.87
CA SER A 159 6.40 2.19 -15.95
C SER A 159 7.38 3.07 -15.15
N MET A 160 7.92 2.53 -14.06
CA MET A 160 8.91 3.19 -13.22
C MET A 160 9.91 2.14 -12.72
N PRO A 161 11.23 2.43 -12.67
CA PRO A 161 12.19 1.53 -12.05
C PRO A 161 11.88 1.34 -10.57
N ARG A 162 12.20 0.15 -10.04
CA ARG A 162 12.13 -0.11 -8.59
C ARG A 162 12.99 0.90 -7.85
N MET A 163 12.47 1.44 -6.76
CA MET A 163 13.18 2.38 -5.90
C MET A 163 12.94 2.04 -4.44
N GLU A 164 13.96 2.27 -3.62
CA GLU A 164 13.88 2.15 -2.18
C GLU A 164 13.84 3.55 -1.57
N ILE A 165 12.90 3.80 -0.67
CA ILE A 165 12.70 5.11 -0.05
C ILE A 165 12.36 4.95 1.42
N SER A 166 12.59 6.00 2.20
CA SER A 166 12.06 6.10 3.55
C SER A 166 10.57 6.43 3.54
N VAL A 167 9.86 6.00 4.58
CA VAL A 167 8.47 6.41 4.82
C VAL A 167 8.41 7.94 4.88
N PRO A 168 7.57 8.60 4.07
CA PRO A 168 7.42 10.04 4.12
C PRO A 168 6.86 10.51 5.46
N ARG A 169 7.48 11.54 6.02
CA ARG A 169 7.15 12.13 7.32
C ARG A 169 6.91 13.63 7.18
#